data_AF-A0A1B9LG46-F1
#
_entry.id   AF-A0A1B9LG46-F1
#
_cell.length_a   1.000
_cell.length_b   1.000
_cell.length_c   1.000
_cell.angle_alpha   90.00
_cell.angle_beta   90.00
_cell.angle_gamma   90.00
#
_symmetry.space_group_name_H-M   'P 1'
#
loop_
_entity.id
_entity.type
_entity.pdbx_description
1 polymer ?
#
loop_
_entity_poly.entity_id
_entity_poly.type
_entity_poly.pdbx_seq_one_letter_code
_entity_poly.pdbx_strand_id
1 'polypeptide(L)'
;MPASIAMSSVILNNPDKNLVFHLFANNVSSEKIIRFNQFNKENITIICYEISDNFSINPDTLILHVSASTCLRFVVPQILNKVTSRVLYLDCDVLCTNNLNELTNIDLSNKYSAVVPDVEKTQEKQCLVCDIPYGEYFNAGMIYINTDMWVQNNLTEKAFAMINSGKVYKFADQDVLNILMQGKTVFLPKRFNYLTALTVGGKEDNLIGDDAVIIHYVTGNKPWYKLYLTPLYQRYIKSSPWANVKLLLANENAPSTTRRYAKLLASQHKYFSAFKYYLLYLKHKTLNKR
;
A
#
# COMPACT_ATOMS: atom_id res chain seq x y z
N MET A 1 -2.04 11.81 0.03
CA MET A 1 -2.72 11.61 -1.26
C MET A 1 -2.98 10.13 -1.55
N PRO A 2 -1.99 9.21 -1.62
CA PRO A 2 -2.28 7.79 -1.91
C PRO A 2 -3.30 7.17 -0.95
N ALA A 3 -3.11 7.36 0.37
CA ALA A 3 -4.07 6.93 1.39
C ALA A 3 -5.51 7.44 1.15
N SER A 4 -5.66 8.69 0.69
CA SER A 4 -6.97 9.26 0.38
C SER A 4 -7.63 8.59 -0.82
N ILE A 5 -6.84 8.21 -1.82
CA ILE A 5 -7.33 7.55 -3.02
C ILE A 5 -7.73 6.10 -2.69
N ALA A 6 -6.95 5.40 -1.86
CA ALA A 6 -7.31 4.11 -1.30
C ALA A 6 -8.64 4.19 -0.53
N MET A 7 -8.79 5.14 0.40
CA MET A 7 -10.05 5.34 1.13
C MET A 7 -11.22 5.68 0.20
N SER A 8 -11.02 6.55 -0.79
CA SER A 8 -12.07 6.89 -1.78
C SER A 8 -12.56 5.65 -2.52
N SER A 9 -11.63 4.75 -2.87
CA SER A 9 -11.98 3.51 -3.56
C SER A 9 -12.78 2.55 -2.67
N VAL A 10 -12.45 2.46 -1.37
CA VAL A 10 -13.25 1.69 -0.40
C VAL A 10 -14.65 2.29 -0.25
N ILE A 11 -14.74 3.61 -0.04
CA ILE A 11 -16.00 4.33 0.16
C ILE A 11 -16.95 4.14 -1.03
N LEU A 12 -16.45 4.33 -2.25
CA LEU A 12 -17.29 4.28 -3.45
C LEU A 12 -17.80 2.87 -3.79
N ASN A 13 -17.07 1.82 -3.40
CA ASN A 13 -17.47 0.42 -3.68
C ASN A 13 -18.14 -0.25 -2.49
N ASN A 14 -18.36 0.47 -1.39
CA ASN A 14 -19.04 -0.01 -0.18
C ASN A 14 -20.03 1.07 0.35
N PRO A 15 -20.96 1.59 -0.47
CA PRO A 15 -21.81 2.72 -0.10
C PRO A 15 -22.74 2.42 1.09
N ASP A 16 -23.13 1.15 1.26
CA ASP A 16 -24.07 0.71 2.29
C ASP A 16 -23.40 0.39 3.64
N LYS A 17 -22.10 0.70 3.78
CA LYS A 17 -21.33 0.41 5.01
C LYS A 17 -21.11 1.65 5.86
N ASN A 18 -21.08 1.42 7.17
CA ASN A 18 -20.46 2.34 8.11
C ASN A 18 -18.95 2.07 8.12
N LEU A 19 -18.15 3.05 7.71
CA LEU A 19 -16.71 2.92 7.53
C LEU A 19 -15.99 3.80 8.54
N VAL A 20 -15.12 3.19 9.35
CA VAL A 20 -14.19 3.89 10.24
C VAL A 20 -12.77 3.65 9.74
N PHE A 21 -12.13 4.71 9.28
CA PHE A 21 -10.75 4.69 8.81
C PHE A 21 -9.81 5.15 9.91
N HIS A 22 -8.86 4.29 10.28
CA HIS A 22 -7.80 4.59 11.24
C HIS A 22 -6.51 4.89 10.46
N LEU A 23 -6.15 6.17 10.34
CA LEU A 23 -5.00 6.62 9.57
C LEU A 23 -3.81 6.87 10.50
N PHE A 24 -2.82 5.99 10.42
CA PHE A 24 -1.55 6.14 11.14
C PHE A 24 -0.56 6.93 10.29
N ALA A 25 -0.10 8.07 10.79
CA ALA A 25 0.79 8.92 10.02
C ALA A 25 1.72 9.74 10.91
N ASN A 26 2.93 10.00 10.40
CA ASN A 26 3.93 10.80 11.10
C ASN A 26 4.01 12.21 10.46
N ASN A 27 4.09 13.25 11.29
CA ASN A 27 4.28 14.65 10.85
C ASN A 27 3.27 15.11 9.78
N VAL A 28 1.98 14.81 9.96
CA VAL A 28 0.94 15.24 9.01
C VAL A 28 0.55 16.69 9.31
N SER A 29 0.72 17.57 8.32
CA SER A 29 0.29 18.96 8.45
C SER A 29 -1.22 19.08 8.71
N SER A 30 -1.60 20.09 9.49
CA SER A 30 -3.00 20.43 9.77
C SER A 30 -3.84 20.56 8.49
N GLU A 31 -3.28 21.15 7.42
CA GLU A 31 -3.93 21.24 6.11
C GLU A 31 -4.31 19.87 5.54
N LYS A 32 -3.43 18.87 5.65
CA LYS A 32 -3.73 17.50 5.17
C LYS A 32 -4.80 16.84 6.02
N ILE A 33 -4.79 17.05 7.34
CA ILE A 33 -5.83 16.54 8.26
C ILE A 33 -7.18 17.15 7.91
N ILE A 34 -7.26 18.48 7.74
CA ILE A 34 -8.47 19.18 7.29
C ILE A 34 -8.99 18.59 5.97
N ARG A 35 -8.08 18.30 5.04
CA ARG A 35 -8.44 17.70 3.75
C ARG A 35 -8.96 16.26 3.87
N PHE A 36 -8.43 15.46 4.79
CA PHE A 36 -8.99 14.14 5.09
C PHE A 36 -10.37 14.25 5.71
N ASN A 37 -10.58 15.19 6.63
CA ASN A 37 -11.89 15.39 7.28
C ASN A 37 -13.02 15.76 6.29
N GLN A 38 -12.70 16.15 5.04
CA GLN A 38 -13.70 16.32 3.98
C GLN A 38 -14.42 15.03 3.58
N PHE A 39 -13.89 13.86 3.93
CA PHE A 39 -14.59 12.58 3.77
C PHE A 39 -15.66 12.33 4.82
N ASN A 40 -15.60 13.01 5.97
CA ASN A 40 -16.49 12.72 7.08
C ASN A 40 -17.94 12.97 6.67
N LYS A 41 -18.77 11.94 6.85
CA LYS A 41 -20.21 11.91 6.58
C LYS A 41 -20.86 11.07 7.66
N GLU A 42 -22.19 10.99 7.67
CA GLU A 42 -22.93 10.23 8.67
C GLU A 42 -22.43 8.77 8.83
N ASN A 43 -22.06 8.12 7.74
CA ASN A 43 -21.55 6.74 7.73
C ASN A 43 -20.02 6.61 7.53
N ILE A 44 -19.27 7.72 7.57
CA ILE A 44 -17.82 7.72 7.31
C ILE A 44 -17.11 8.55 8.38
N THR A 45 -16.22 7.88 9.11
CA THR A 45 -15.39 8.51 10.16
C THR A 45 -13.92 8.29 9.84
N ILE A 46 -13.12 9.34 9.91
CA ILE A 46 -11.66 9.25 9.84
C ILE A 46 -11.05 9.62 11.19
N ILE A 47 -10.23 8.74 11.73
CA ILE A 47 -9.46 8.92 12.97
C ILE A 47 -7.98 8.91 12.60
N CYS A 48 -7.31 10.04 12.78
CA CYS A 48 -5.89 10.18 12.54
C CYS A 48 -5.09 9.92 13.82
N TYR A 49 -4.07 9.08 13.73
CA TYR A 49 -3.12 8.78 14.80
C TYR A 49 -1.77 9.37 14.44
N GLU A 50 -1.28 10.26 15.28
CA GLU A 50 0.10 10.72 15.23
C GLU A 50 0.98 9.71 15.96
N ILE A 51 2.05 9.30 15.29
CA ILE A 51 3.00 8.34 15.86
C ILE A 51 4.06 9.13 16.60
N SER A 52 4.21 8.86 17.89
CA SER A 52 5.27 9.46 18.71
C SER A 52 6.64 8.87 18.36
N ASP A 53 7.70 9.59 18.72
CA ASP A 53 9.09 9.20 18.51
C ASP A 53 9.50 7.89 19.22
N ASN A 54 8.65 7.34 20.09
CA ASN A 54 8.88 6.06 20.77
C ASN A 54 8.80 4.85 19.82
N PHE A 55 8.39 5.07 18.57
CA PHE A 55 8.49 4.07 17.51
C PHE A 55 9.93 4.05 16.97
N SER A 56 10.78 3.21 17.56
CA SER A 56 12.16 3.02 17.12
C SER A 56 12.34 1.67 16.42
N ILE A 57 12.76 1.74 15.15
CA ILE A 57 13.20 0.59 14.37
C ILE A 57 14.70 0.74 14.13
N ASN A 58 15.45 -0.33 14.36
CA ASN A 58 16.88 -0.37 14.09
C ASN A 58 17.10 -0.16 12.58
N PRO A 59 17.67 0.98 12.15
CA PRO A 59 17.80 1.30 10.73
C PRO A 59 18.71 0.32 9.99
N ASP A 60 19.65 -0.33 10.68
CA ASP A 60 20.60 -1.28 10.09
C ASP A 60 19.91 -2.57 9.63
N THR A 61 18.71 -2.86 10.17
CA THR A 61 17.91 -4.03 9.80
C THR A 61 17.01 -3.77 8.57
N LEU A 62 16.85 -2.51 8.18
CA LEU A 62 16.00 -2.10 7.07
C LEU A 62 16.83 -1.94 5.79
N ILE A 63 16.70 -2.91 4.88
CA ILE A 63 17.34 -2.86 3.56
C ILE A 63 16.34 -2.51 2.44
N LEU A 64 16.84 -2.27 1.22
CA LEU A 64 16.03 -2.03 0.02
C LEU A 64 15.08 -0.81 0.08
N HIS A 65 15.44 0.22 0.86
CA HIS A 65 14.62 1.42 1.06
C HIS A 65 13.25 1.15 1.72
N VAL A 66 13.11 0.03 2.44
CA VAL A 66 11.93 -0.18 3.28
C VAL A 66 11.95 0.85 4.40
N SER A 67 10.87 1.61 4.52
CA SER A 67 10.76 2.65 5.53
C SER A 67 10.39 2.02 6.88
N ALA A 68 10.93 2.54 7.98
CA ALA A 68 10.46 2.19 9.32
C ALA A 68 8.93 2.33 9.45
N SER A 69 8.31 3.22 8.69
CA SER A 69 6.84 3.40 8.67
C SER A 69 6.06 2.15 8.26
N THR A 70 6.64 1.19 7.53
CA THR A 70 5.93 -0.06 7.21
C THR A 70 5.69 -0.90 8.46
N CYS A 71 6.62 -0.85 9.43
CA CYS A 71 6.53 -1.55 10.72
C CYS A 71 5.43 -0.98 11.64
N LEU A 72 4.80 0.15 11.29
CA LEU A 72 3.65 0.68 12.03
C LEU A 72 2.49 -0.32 12.07
N ARG A 73 2.37 -1.20 11.07
CA ARG A 73 1.35 -2.24 11.06
C ARG A 73 1.44 -3.21 12.24
N PHE A 74 2.61 -3.33 12.89
CA PHE A 74 2.76 -4.15 14.10
C PHE A 74 1.93 -3.63 15.27
N VAL A 75 1.82 -2.30 15.43
CA VAL A 75 1.16 -1.69 16.59
C VAL A 75 -0.34 -1.43 16.35
N VAL A 76 -0.78 -1.43 15.09
CA VAL A 76 -2.19 -1.17 14.72
C VAL A 76 -3.16 -2.08 15.51
N PRO A 77 -2.99 -3.41 15.58
CA PRO A 77 -3.95 -4.27 16.26
C PRO A 77 -3.96 -4.04 17.78
N GLN A 78 -2.80 -3.73 18.37
CA GLN A 78 -2.67 -3.40 19.79
C GLN A 78 -3.49 -2.16 20.16
N ILE A 79 -3.39 -1.11 19.33
CA ILE A 79 -4.10 0.16 19.57
C ILE A 79 -5.62 -0.04 19.37
N LEU A 80 -6.00 -0.82 18.36
CA LEU A 80 -7.41 -0.97 17.97
C LEU A 80 -8.15 -2.09 18.71
N ASN A 81 -7.48 -2.94 19.48
CA ASN A 81 -8.14 -4.03 20.21
C ASN A 81 -9.23 -3.55 21.17
N LYS A 82 -9.07 -2.37 21.78
CA LYS A 82 -10.10 -1.76 22.65
C LYS A 82 -11.30 -1.18 21.88
N VAL A 83 -11.20 -1.09 20.56
CA VAL A 83 -12.21 -0.49 19.67
C VAL A 83 -12.94 -1.55 18.86
N THR A 84 -12.22 -2.57 18.38
CA THR A 84 -12.77 -3.64 17.54
C THR A 84 -11.95 -4.92 17.70
N SER A 85 -12.62 -6.08 17.61
CA SER A 85 -11.99 -7.42 17.58
C SER A 85 -11.38 -7.77 16.23
N ARG A 86 -11.74 -7.04 15.16
CA ARG A 86 -11.23 -7.26 13.80
C ARG A 86 -10.96 -5.96 13.06
N VAL A 87 -9.87 -5.92 12.28
CA VAL A 87 -9.51 -4.76 11.46
C VAL A 87 -8.96 -5.19 10.11
N LEU A 88 -9.35 -4.51 9.03
CA LEU A 88 -8.75 -4.66 7.71
C LEU A 88 -7.63 -3.63 7.54
N TYR A 89 -6.39 -4.09 7.52
CA TYR A 89 -5.22 -3.29 7.16
C TYR A 89 -5.06 -3.25 5.63
N LEU A 90 -4.81 -2.06 5.09
CA LEU A 90 -4.53 -1.83 3.66
C LEU A 90 -3.33 -0.89 3.51
N ASP A 91 -2.40 -1.24 2.63
CA ASP A 91 -1.36 -0.32 2.20
C ASP A 91 -1.97 0.88 1.45
N CYS A 92 -1.25 2.01 1.43
CA CYS A 92 -1.74 3.26 0.83
C CYS A 92 -1.72 3.27 -0.71
N ASP A 93 -1.16 2.24 -1.33
CA ASP A 93 -0.99 2.06 -2.76
C ASP A 93 -1.85 0.91 -3.31
N VAL A 94 -2.99 0.70 -2.67
CA VAL A 94 -4.06 -0.17 -3.15
C VAL A 94 -5.24 0.62 -3.71
N LEU A 95 -6.09 -0.07 -4.48
CA LEU A 95 -7.47 0.33 -4.78
C LEU A 95 -8.41 -0.80 -4.44
N CYS A 96 -9.49 -0.48 -3.75
CA CYS A 96 -10.65 -1.35 -3.59
C CYS A 96 -11.60 -1.13 -4.77
N THR A 97 -11.87 -2.17 -5.54
CA THR A 97 -12.68 -2.13 -6.77
C THR A 97 -14.01 -2.87 -6.66
N ASN A 98 -14.23 -3.61 -5.58
CA ASN A 98 -15.49 -4.29 -5.28
C ASN A 98 -15.84 -4.19 -3.79
N ASN A 99 -17.04 -4.62 -3.44
CA ASN A 99 -17.48 -4.65 -2.04
C ASN A 99 -16.63 -5.62 -1.19
N LEU A 100 -16.56 -5.34 0.12
CA LEU A 100 -15.77 -6.09 1.09
C LEU A 100 -16.63 -7.07 1.92
N ASN A 101 -17.87 -7.36 1.50
CA ASN A 101 -18.83 -8.15 2.27
C ASN A 101 -18.30 -9.53 2.64
N GLU A 102 -17.57 -10.15 1.71
CA GLU A 102 -17.03 -11.49 1.92
C GLU A 102 -15.98 -11.53 3.02
N LEU A 103 -15.22 -10.44 3.21
CA LEU A 103 -14.20 -10.38 4.24
C LEU A 103 -14.78 -10.41 5.65
N THR A 104 -15.92 -9.73 5.88
CA THR A 104 -16.54 -9.65 7.22
C THR A 104 -17.06 -10.98 7.71
N ASN A 105 -17.30 -11.93 6.81
CA ASN A 105 -17.82 -13.26 7.11
C ASN A 105 -16.72 -14.31 7.35
N ILE A 106 -15.45 -13.95 7.19
CA ILE A 106 -14.35 -14.89 7.44
C ILE A 106 -14.28 -15.21 8.93
N ASP A 107 -14.24 -16.50 9.26
CA ASP A 107 -13.99 -16.95 10.63
C ASP A 107 -12.50 -16.84 10.97
N LEU A 108 -12.21 -16.03 11.99
CA LEU A 108 -10.87 -15.84 12.54
C LEU A 108 -10.75 -16.33 13.99
N SER A 109 -11.71 -17.09 14.52
CA SER A 109 -11.82 -17.39 15.97
C SER A 109 -10.53 -17.93 16.59
N ASN A 110 -9.77 -18.76 15.87
CA ASN A 110 -8.48 -19.32 16.34
C ASN A 110 -7.30 -18.94 15.43
N LYS A 111 -7.44 -17.85 14.68
CA LYS A 111 -6.49 -17.40 13.66
C LYS A 111 -6.09 -15.95 13.92
N TYR A 112 -4.84 -15.63 13.64
CA TYR A 112 -4.31 -14.27 13.81
C TYR A 112 -4.82 -13.35 12.69
N SER A 113 -4.99 -13.87 11.48
CA SER A 113 -5.49 -13.08 10.35
C SER A 113 -5.98 -13.93 9.19
N ALA A 114 -6.63 -13.27 8.24
CA ALA A 114 -6.73 -13.72 6.86
C ALA A 114 -5.85 -12.85 5.94
N VAL A 115 -5.15 -13.50 5.02
CA VAL A 115 -4.09 -12.92 4.17
C VAL A 115 -4.11 -13.53 2.77
N VAL A 116 -3.38 -12.95 1.83
CA VAL A 116 -3.27 -13.47 0.46
C VAL A 116 -1.82 -13.91 0.19
N PRO A 117 -1.59 -15.13 -0.32
CA PRO A 117 -0.25 -15.58 -0.69
C PRO A 117 0.47 -14.59 -1.62
N ASP A 118 1.77 -14.38 -1.41
CA ASP A 118 2.60 -13.60 -2.34
C ASP A 118 2.83 -14.38 -3.65
N VAL A 119 3.37 -13.72 -4.67
CA VAL A 119 3.62 -14.34 -5.99
C VAL A 119 4.62 -15.48 -5.91
N GLU A 120 4.52 -16.44 -6.84
CA GLU A 120 5.37 -17.63 -6.94
C GLU A 120 6.87 -17.35 -6.76
N LYS A 121 7.40 -16.35 -7.46
CA LYS A 121 8.81 -15.94 -7.33
C LYS A 121 9.21 -15.52 -5.91
N THR A 122 8.28 -14.92 -5.16
CA THR A 122 8.49 -14.55 -3.75
C THR A 122 8.36 -15.80 -2.88
N GLN A 123 7.38 -16.66 -3.12
CA GLN A 123 7.21 -17.94 -2.43
C GLN A 123 8.50 -18.76 -2.48
N GLU A 124 9.00 -19.06 -3.68
CA GLU A 124 10.20 -19.88 -3.92
C GLU A 124 11.40 -19.43 -3.09
N LYS A 125 11.58 -18.12 -2.95
CA LYS A 125 12.74 -17.53 -2.28
C LYS A 125 12.52 -17.35 -0.79
N GLN A 126 11.40 -16.75 -0.40
CA GLN A 126 11.18 -16.34 0.99
C GLN A 126 10.68 -17.46 1.88
N CYS A 127 9.99 -18.46 1.33
CA CYS A 127 9.66 -19.66 2.08
C CYS A 127 10.94 -20.34 2.60
N LEU A 128 11.96 -20.47 1.74
CA LEU A 128 13.26 -21.04 2.14
C LEU A 128 14.00 -20.17 3.16
N VAL A 129 14.04 -18.85 2.94
CA VAL A 129 14.79 -17.92 3.82
C VAL A 129 14.15 -17.77 5.20
N CYS A 130 12.82 -17.80 5.27
CA CYS A 130 12.07 -17.60 6.49
C CYS A 130 11.64 -18.90 7.19
N ASP A 131 11.97 -20.07 6.61
CA ASP A 131 11.54 -21.39 7.08
C ASP A 131 10.02 -21.55 7.15
N ILE A 132 9.35 -21.18 6.06
CA ILE A 132 7.89 -21.17 5.92
C ILE A 132 7.48 -22.16 4.82
N PRO A 133 6.43 -22.98 5.01
CA PRO A 133 5.91 -23.85 3.96
C PRO A 133 5.55 -23.09 2.68
N TYR A 134 5.87 -23.69 1.53
CA TYR A 134 5.52 -23.12 0.24
C TYR A 134 4.01 -22.89 0.13
N GLY A 135 3.60 -21.69 -0.30
CA GLY A 135 2.21 -21.28 -0.38
C GLY A 135 1.68 -20.58 0.86
N GLU A 136 2.43 -20.58 1.97
CA GLU A 136 2.04 -19.89 3.21
C GLU A 136 2.66 -18.50 3.37
N TYR A 137 3.64 -18.13 2.54
CA TYR A 137 4.23 -16.80 2.62
C TYR A 137 3.28 -15.76 1.99
N PHE A 138 2.80 -14.77 2.74
CA PHE A 138 1.82 -13.78 2.26
C PHE A 138 2.40 -12.41 1.97
N ASN A 139 1.74 -11.67 1.08
CA ASN A 139 1.99 -10.25 0.88
C ASN A 139 1.30 -9.42 1.98
N ALA A 140 2.03 -8.52 2.64
CA ALA A 140 1.53 -7.79 3.80
C ALA A 140 0.69 -6.54 3.45
N GLY A 141 0.43 -6.24 2.18
CA GLY A 141 -0.31 -5.03 1.79
C GLY A 141 -1.83 -5.09 2.01
N MET A 142 -2.35 -6.29 2.28
CA MET A 142 -3.71 -6.49 2.78
C MET A 142 -3.67 -7.55 3.88
N ILE A 143 -4.17 -7.22 5.06
CA ILE A 143 -4.28 -8.16 6.18
C ILE A 143 -5.59 -7.93 6.90
N TYR A 144 -6.45 -8.95 6.98
CA TYR A 144 -7.63 -8.91 7.83
C TYR A 144 -7.30 -9.52 9.20
N ILE A 145 -7.11 -8.68 10.21
CA ILE A 145 -6.47 -9.03 11.47
C ILE A 145 -7.52 -9.29 12.55
N ASN A 146 -7.31 -10.36 13.33
CA ASN A 146 -7.99 -10.58 14.61
C ASN A 146 -7.19 -9.88 15.72
N THR A 147 -7.71 -8.77 16.24
CA THR A 147 -7.00 -7.96 17.24
C THR A 147 -6.95 -8.66 18.60
N ASP A 148 -7.96 -9.46 18.95
CA ASP A 148 -7.99 -10.19 20.21
C ASP A 148 -6.88 -11.23 20.25
N MET A 149 -6.79 -12.06 19.20
CA MET A 149 -5.73 -13.06 19.08
C MET A 149 -4.34 -12.40 18.99
N TRP A 150 -4.25 -11.23 18.37
CA TRP A 150 -3.00 -10.48 18.29
C TRP A 150 -2.49 -10.05 19.67
N VAL A 151 -3.35 -9.43 20.48
CA VAL A 151 -3.02 -8.95 21.83
C VAL A 151 -2.78 -10.12 22.77
N GLN A 152 -3.65 -11.13 22.77
CA GLN A 152 -3.51 -12.31 23.64
C GLN A 152 -2.18 -13.05 23.45
N ASN A 153 -1.59 -12.96 22.25
CA ASN A 153 -0.34 -13.65 21.91
C ASN A 153 0.89 -12.71 21.91
N ASN A 154 0.74 -11.46 22.34
CA ASN A 154 1.82 -10.44 22.40
C ASN A 154 2.57 -10.30 21.06
N LEU A 155 1.83 -10.28 19.95
CA LEU A 155 2.45 -10.27 18.61
C LEU A 155 3.16 -8.96 18.30
N THR A 156 2.69 -7.85 18.85
CA THR A 156 3.33 -6.52 18.69
C THR A 156 4.75 -6.54 19.26
N GLU A 157 4.91 -6.95 20.51
CA GLU A 157 6.19 -7.00 21.21
C GLU A 157 7.15 -7.98 20.54
N LYS A 158 6.65 -9.15 20.14
CA LYS A 158 7.43 -10.15 19.39
C LYS A 158 7.92 -9.60 18.05
N ALA A 159 7.07 -8.88 17.32
CA ALA A 159 7.43 -8.28 16.03
C ALA A 159 8.53 -7.22 16.19
N PHE A 160 8.41 -6.34 17.19
CA PHE A 160 9.44 -5.35 17.49
C PHE A 160 10.75 -5.99 17.95
N ALA A 161 10.68 -7.03 18.80
CA ALA A 161 11.88 -7.76 19.22
C ALA A 161 12.59 -8.41 18.02
N MET A 162 11.84 -8.99 17.08
CA MET A 162 12.41 -9.60 15.88
C MET A 162 13.04 -8.57 14.95
N ILE A 163 12.31 -7.52 14.55
CA ILE A 163 12.84 -6.53 13.59
C ILE A 163 14.04 -5.79 14.17
N ASN A 164 14.12 -5.61 15.49
CA ASN A 164 15.23 -4.91 16.15
C ASN A 164 16.37 -5.85 16.61
N SER A 165 16.28 -7.17 16.37
CA SER A 165 17.27 -8.16 16.81
C SER A 165 18.67 -8.04 16.17
N GLY A 166 18.83 -7.17 15.16
CA GLY A 166 20.03 -7.08 14.33
C GLY A 166 20.04 -8.06 13.15
N LYS A 167 19.07 -8.99 13.06
CA LYS A 167 18.85 -9.80 11.86
C LYS A 167 18.24 -8.93 10.76
N VAL A 168 18.82 -9.01 9.57
CA VAL A 168 18.29 -8.34 8.38
C VAL A 168 17.19 -9.19 7.75
N TYR A 169 15.99 -8.61 7.66
CA TYR A 169 14.85 -9.20 6.97
C TYR A 169 14.67 -8.50 5.62
N LYS A 170 14.66 -9.27 4.53
CA LYS A 170 14.71 -8.71 3.18
C LYS A 170 13.48 -7.89 2.84
N PHE A 171 12.31 -8.31 3.31
CA PHE A 171 11.07 -7.55 3.20
C PHE A 171 10.60 -7.01 4.55
N ALA A 172 11.55 -6.78 5.48
CA ALA A 172 11.34 -6.17 6.78
C ALA A 172 10.12 -6.72 7.54
N ASP A 173 9.10 -5.89 7.72
CA ASP A 173 7.86 -6.23 8.42
C ASP A 173 7.14 -7.42 7.80
N GLN A 174 7.12 -7.56 6.47
CA GLN A 174 6.45 -8.67 5.82
C GLN A 174 7.08 -10.02 6.21
N ASP A 175 8.41 -10.12 6.25
CA ASP A 175 9.09 -11.36 6.68
C ASP A 175 8.80 -11.65 8.16
N VAL A 176 8.87 -10.63 9.02
CA VAL A 176 8.58 -10.77 10.46
C VAL A 176 7.15 -11.25 10.71
N LEU A 177 6.17 -10.66 10.01
CA LEU A 177 4.77 -11.09 10.10
C LEU A 177 4.59 -12.54 9.62
N ASN A 178 5.21 -12.88 8.50
CA ASN A 178 5.13 -14.23 7.95
C ASN A 178 5.68 -15.28 8.92
N ILE A 179 6.81 -15.01 9.56
CA ILE A 179 7.39 -15.91 10.57
C ILE A 179 6.48 -16.00 11.81
N LEU A 180 6.00 -14.87 12.33
CA LEU A 180 5.19 -14.86 13.54
C LEU A 180 3.80 -15.49 13.39
N MET A 181 3.25 -15.46 12.17
CA MET A 181 1.87 -15.86 11.90
C MET A 181 1.75 -17.22 11.21
N GLN A 182 2.87 -17.91 10.99
CA GLN A 182 2.94 -19.25 10.40
C GLN A 182 1.93 -20.22 11.06
N GLY A 183 1.17 -20.94 10.23
CA GLY A 183 0.12 -21.88 10.67
C GLY A 183 -1.11 -21.25 11.34
N LYS A 184 -1.10 -19.93 11.60
CA LYS A 184 -2.18 -19.19 12.30
C LYS A 184 -2.92 -18.22 11.38
N THR A 185 -2.78 -18.35 10.07
CA THR A 185 -3.51 -17.56 9.06
C THR A 185 -4.62 -18.35 8.36
N VAL A 186 -5.54 -17.62 7.73
CA VAL A 186 -6.46 -18.10 6.69
C VAL A 186 -6.00 -17.51 5.35
N PHE A 187 -5.83 -18.34 4.33
CA PHE A 187 -5.41 -17.86 3.00
C PHE A 187 -6.62 -17.56 2.11
N LEU A 188 -6.66 -16.35 1.60
CA LEU A 188 -7.72 -15.83 0.76
C LEU A 188 -7.36 -15.90 -0.74
N PRO A 189 -8.36 -15.94 -1.63
CA PRO A 189 -8.14 -15.85 -3.06
C PRO A 189 -7.37 -14.59 -3.47
N LYS A 190 -6.57 -14.69 -4.54
CA LYS A 190 -5.72 -13.58 -5.05
C LYS A 190 -6.46 -12.26 -5.27
N ARG A 191 -7.75 -12.31 -5.58
CA ARG A 191 -8.57 -11.11 -5.85
C ARG A 191 -8.67 -10.16 -4.66
N PHE A 192 -8.43 -10.63 -3.45
CA PHE A 192 -8.41 -9.80 -2.24
C PHE A 192 -7.07 -9.08 -2.01
N ASN A 193 -6.05 -9.33 -2.82
CA ASN A 193 -4.78 -8.58 -2.88
C ASN A 193 -4.10 -8.85 -4.23
N TYR A 194 -4.70 -8.36 -5.31
CA TYR A 194 -4.23 -8.60 -6.66
C TYR A 194 -3.00 -7.73 -6.94
N LEU A 195 -1.81 -8.34 -6.89
CA LEU A 195 -0.55 -7.63 -7.08
C LEU A 195 -0.35 -7.30 -8.58
N THR A 196 -0.15 -6.02 -8.89
CA THR A 196 0.14 -5.55 -10.24
C THR A 196 1.34 -4.60 -10.27
N ALA A 197 2.19 -4.73 -11.29
CA ALA A 197 3.40 -3.92 -11.46
C ALA A 197 3.25 -3.04 -12.70
N LEU A 198 3.15 -1.72 -12.50
CA LEU A 198 2.88 -0.79 -13.59
C LEU A 198 4.10 -0.59 -14.49
N THR A 199 3.84 -0.42 -15.79
CA THR A 199 4.83 0.04 -16.77
C THR A 199 4.43 1.40 -17.34
N VAL A 200 5.25 1.93 -18.25
CA VAL A 200 5.02 3.26 -18.84
C VAL A 200 3.68 3.28 -19.56
N GLY A 201 2.82 4.22 -19.17
CA GLY A 201 1.48 4.38 -19.71
C GLY A 201 0.37 3.71 -18.91
N GLY A 202 0.71 2.91 -17.88
CA GLY A 202 -0.26 2.42 -16.89
C GLY A 202 -1.42 1.64 -17.50
N LYS A 203 -1.12 0.62 -18.32
CA LYS A 203 -2.13 -0.16 -19.06
C LYS A 203 -2.51 -1.46 -18.37
N GLU A 204 -1.80 -1.83 -17.30
CA GLU A 204 -1.92 -3.12 -16.63
C GLU A 204 -3.29 -3.34 -15.99
N ASP A 205 -4.00 -2.27 -15.63
CA ASP A 205 -5.37 -2.36 -15.13
C ASP A 205 -6.33 -3.02 -16.14
N ASN A 206 -6.04 -2.96 -17.45
CA ASN A 206 -6.86 -3.62 -18.47
C ASN A 206 -6.72 -5.15 -18.48
N LEU A 207 -5.73 -5.69 -17.76
CA LEU A 207 -5.47 -7.12 -17.64
C LEU A 207 -6.07 -7.69 -16.35
N ILE A 208 -6.64 -6.84 -15.49
CA ILE A 208 -7.22 -7.22 -14.22
C ILE A 208 -8.68 -7.61 -14.47
N GLY A 209 -9.08 -8.78 -13.96
CA GLY A 209 -10.46 -9.24 -14.06
C GLY A 209 -11.42 -8.41 -13.21
N ASP A 210 -12.68 -8.36 -13.62
CA ASP A 210 -13.74 -7.62 -12.92
C ASP A 210 -14.02 -8.13 -11.50
N ASP A 211 -13.55 -9.34 -11.18
CA ASP A 211 -13.67 -9.96 -9.86
C ASP A 211 -12.62 -9.47 -8.85
N ALA A 212 -11.62 -8.70 -9.27
CA ALA A 212 -10.63 -8.11 -8.37
C ALA A 212 -11.34 -7.23 -7.31
N VAL A 213 -11.03 -7.50 -6.04
CA VAL A 213 -11.59 -6.77 -4.89
C VAL A 213 -10.63 -5.69 -4.43
N ILE A 214 -9.35 -6.03 -4.30
CA ILE A 214 -8.28 -5.10 -3.96
C ILE A 214 -7.16 -5.29 -4.97
N ILE A 215 -6.79 -4.21 -5.66
CA ILE A 215 -5.65 -4.13 -6.57
C ILE A 215 -4.51 -3.46 -5.82
N HIS A 216 -3.34 -4.06 -5.79
CA HIS A 216 -2.16 -3.54 -5.11
C HIS A 216 -1.06 -3.23 -6.12
N TYR A 217 -0.71 -1.95 -6.24
CA TYR A 217 0.31 -1.46 -7.16
C TYR A 217 1.72 -1.67 -6.61
N VAL A 218 2.18 -2.92 -6.67
CA VAL A 218 3.51 -3.33 -6.21
C VAL A 218 4.60 -2.75 -7.11
N THR A 219 5.82 -2.58 -6.57
CA THR A 219 7.01 -1.88 -7.16
C THR A 219 7.06 -0.36 -6.99
N GLY A 220 8.18 0.27 -7.40
CA GLY A 220 8.36 1.72 -7.37
C GLY A 220 7.61 2.50 -8.47
N ASN A 221 7.00 1.82 -9.44
CA ASN A 221 6.20 2.45 -10.47
C ASN A 221 4.78 2.68 -9.96
N LYS A 222 4.53 3.88 -9.40
CA LYS A 222 3.28 4.18 -8.71
C LYS A 222 2.29 4.99 -9.57
N PRO A 223 0.98 4.70 -9.48
CA PRO A 223 -0.03 5.26 -10.38
C PRO A 223 -0.30 6.76 -10.15
N TRP A 224 0.16 7.33 -9.04
CA TRP A 224 0.10 8.78 -8.82
C TRP A 224 1.18 9.57 -9.58
N TYR A 225 2.10 8.90 -10.27
CA TYR A 225 3.03 9.56 -11.19
C TYR A 225 2.48 9.56 -12.60
N LYS A 226 2.64 10.68 -13.31
CA LYS A 226 2.14 10.86 -14.69
C LYS A 226 2.59 9.76 -15.67
N LEU A 227 3.75 9.15 -15.42
CA LEU A 227 4.32 8.13 -16.30
C LEU A 227 3.60 6.78 -16.18
N TYR A 228 2.98 6.51 -15.04
CA TYR A 228 2.36 5.23 -14.69
C TYR A 228 0.88 5.37 -14.37
N LEU A 229 0.31 6.58 -14.53
CA LEU A 229 -1.08 6.85 -14.25
C LEU A 229 -2.00 5.98 -15.09
N THR A 230 -2.87 5.25 -14.41
CA THR A 230 -3.89 4.42 -15.05
C THR A 230 -5.24 5.14 -15.08
N PRO A 231 -6.13 4.83 -16.03
CA PRO A 231 -7.48 5.39 -16.06
C PRO A 231 -8.29 5.08 -14.79
N LEU A 232 -8.13 3.87 -14.24
CA LEU A 232 -8.83 3.44 -13.02
C LEU A 232 -8.36 4.25 -11.80
N TYR A 233 -7.06 4.42 -11.61
CA TYR A 233 -6.54 5.26 -10.52
C TYR A 233 -6.96 6.72 -10.70
N GLN A 234 -7.01 7.22 -11.94
CA GLN A 234 -7.48 8.57 -12.24
C GLN A 234 -8.96 8.77 -11.85
N ARG A 235 -9.83 7.76 -12.01
CA ARG A 235 -11.23 7.80 -11.55
C ARG A 235 -11.32 8.05 -10.03
N TYR A 236 -10.50 7.36 -9.25
CA TYR A 236 -10.50 7.53 -7.79
C TYR A 236 -9.82 8.82 -7.34
N ILE A 237 -8.80 9.32 -8.05
CA ILE A 237 -8.26 10.68 -7.80
C ILE A 237 -9.38 11.72 -7.90
N LYS A 238 -10.14 11.70 -9.00
CA LYS A 238 -11.22 12.66 -9.27
C LYS A 238 -12.33 12.65 -8.21
N SER A 239 -12.51 11.52 -7.54
CA SER A 239 -13.54 11.34 -6.51
C SER A 239 -13.04 11.59 -5.08
N SER A 240 -11.74 11.89 -4.94
CA SER A 240 -11.11 12.18 -3.66
C SER A 240 -11.01 13.69 -3.40
N PRO A 241 -10.83 14.13 -2.14
CA PRO A 241 -10.43 15.49 -1.81
C PRO A 241 -9.16 15.96 -2.55
N TRP A 242 -8.37 15.03 -3.13
CA TRP A 242 -7.18 15.30 -3.92
C TRP A 242 -7.43 15.48 -5.43
N ALA A 243 -8.68 15.60 -5.89
CA ALA A 243 -9.03 15.70 -7.31
C ALA A 243 -8.24 16.76 -8.11
N ASN A 244 -7.95 17.92 -7.50
CA ASN A 244 -7.29 19.06 -8.16
C ASN A 244 -5.76 19.07 -7.98
N VAL A 245 -5.16 18.02 -7.43
CA VAL A 245 -3.70 17.97 -7.22
C VAL A 245 -2.97 17.78 -8.55
N LYS A 246 -1.91 18.57 -8.75
CA LYS A 246 -1.04 18.42 -9.90
C LYS A 246 -0.13 17.19 -9.70
N LEU A 247 -0.33 16.16 -10.52
CA LEU A 247 0.53 14.98 -10.50
C LEU A 247 1.96 15.30 -10.96
N LEU A 248 2.93 14.62 -10.36
CA LEU A 248 4.35 14.79 -10.61
C LEU A 248 4.90 13.72 -11.56
N LEU A 249 6.11 13.95 -12.07
CA LEU A 249 6.90 12.90 -12.70
C LEU A 249 7.68 12.13 -11.63
N ALA A 250 7.81 10.81 -11.80
CA ALA A 250 8.60 9.98 -10.89
C ALA A 250 10.09 10.36 -10.98
N ASN A 251 10.68 10.91 -9.92
CA ASN A 251 12.04 11.49 -9.98
C ASN A 251 12.15 12.53 -11.11
N GLU A 252 11.44 13.65 -10.97
CA GLU A 252 11.27 14.68 -12.00
C GLU A 252 12.57 15.28 -12.55
N ASN A 253 13.65 15.21 -11.78
CA ASN A 253 14.97 15.69 -12.18
C ASN A 253 15.78 14.64 -12.96
N ALA A 254 15.37 13.37 -12.96
CA ALA A 254 16.07 12.32 -13.70
C ALA A 254 15.89 12.48 -15.22
N PRO A 255 16.98 12.58 -16.00
CA PRO A 255 16.89 12.66 -17.46
C PRO A 255 16.14 11.47 -18.07
N SER A 256 16.28 10.27 -17.49
CA SER A 256 15.61 9.05 -17.96
C SER A 256 14.09 9.13 -17.84
N THR A 257 13.55 9.63 -16.72
CA THR A 257 12.11 9.83 -16.52
C THR A 257 11.57 10.84 -17.52
N THR A 258 12.22 12.00 -17.64
CA THR A 258 11.78 13.07 -18.55
C THR A 258 11.74 12.59 -19.99
N ARG A 259 12.75 11.81 -20.43
CA ARG A 259 12.77 11.19 -21.77
C ARG A 259 11.64 10.20 -21.96
N ARG A 260 11.40 9.30 -20.99
CA ARG A 260 10.31 8.31 -21.06
C ARG A 260 8.94 8.99 -21.16
N TYR A 261 8.75 10.08 -20.42
CA TYR A 261 7.51 10.84 -20.46
C TYR A 261 7.31 11.58 -21.78
N ALA A 262 8.35 12.18 -22.35
CA ALA A 262 8.30 12.76 -23.69
C ALA A 262 7.88 11.72 -24.75
N LYS A 263 8.45 10.52 -24.69
CA LYS A 263 8.06 9.39 -25.58
C LYS A 263 6.60 8.97 -25.38
N LEU A 264 6.14 8.88 -24.14
CA LEU A 264 4.73 8.57 -23.82
C LEU A 264 3.78 9.63 -24.39
N LEU A 265 4.13 10.92 -24.29
CA LEU A 265 3.32 11.99 -24.86
C LEU A 265 3.27 11.91 -26.39
N ALA A 266 4.39 11.58 -27.04
CA ALA A 266 4.45 11.41 -28.48
C ALA A 266 3.58 10.22 -28.96
N SER A 267 3.60 9.09 -28.24
CA SER A 267 2.74 7.94 -28.55
C SER A 267 1.25 8.21 -28.29
N GLN A 268 0.93 9.25 -27.53
CA GLN A 268 -0.43 9.77 -27.33
C GLN A 268 -0.78 10.93 -28.28
N HIS A 269 0.02 11.17 -29.33
CA HIS A 269 -0.15 12.27 -30.29
C HIS A 269 -0.09 13.69 -29.70
N LYS A 270 0.43 13.86 -28.47
CA LYS A 270 0.61 15.16 -27.81
C LYS A 270 1.94 15.81 -28.18
N TYR A 271 2.17 16.02 -29.48
CA TYR A 271 3.49 16.35 -30.04
C TYR A 271 4.13 17.62 -29.47
N PHE A 272 3.35 18.70 -29.28
CA PHE A 272 3.89 19.93 -28.69
C PHE A 272 4.42 19.72 -27.25
N SER A 273 3.64 19.01 -26.43
CA SER A 273 4.07 18.67 -25.08
C SER A 273 5.25 17.70 -25.09
N ALA A 274 5.25 16.71 -25.99
CA ALA A 274 6.35 15.78 -26.15
C ALA A 274 7.66 16.51 -26.49
N PHE A 275 7.62 17.46 -27.42
CA PHE A 275 8.76 18.29 -27.80
C PHE A 275 9.28 19.12 -26.62
N LYS A 276 8.38 19.80 -25.87
CA LYS A 276 8.74 20.56 -24.66
C LYS A 276 9.47 19.68 -23.63
N TYR A 277 8.94 18.51 -23.34
CA TYR A 277 9.58 17.59 -22.39
C TYR A 277 10.88 17.00 -22.94
N TYR A 278 11.02 16.83 -24.25
CA TYR A 278 12.26 16.40 -24.87
C TYR A 278 13.37 17.46 -24.73
N LEU A 279 13.06 18.75 -24.89
CA LEU A 279 14.00 19.84 -24.61
C LEU A 279 14.41 19.88 -23.12
N LEU A 280 13.47 19.68 -22.20
CA LEU A 280 13.76 19.54 -20.78
C LEU A 280 14.73 18.37 -20.50
N TYR A 281 14.52 17.23 -21.17
CA TYR A 281 15.44 16.10 -21.09
C TYR A 281 16.86 16.48 -21.52
N LEU A 282 17.02 17.17 -22.65
CA LEU A 282 18.33 17.62 -23.12
C LEU A 282 19.01 18.54 -22.10
N LYS A 283 18.26 19.46 -21.49
CA LYS A 283 18.74 20.33 -20.41
C LYS A 283 19.19 19.54 -19.18
N HIS A 284 18.42 18.57 -18.71
CA HIS A 284 18.82 17.74 -17.56
C HIS A 284 20.09 16.93 -17.86
N LYS A 285 20.21 16.42 -19.09
CA LYS A 285 21.38 15.63 -19.53
C LYS A 285 22.67 16.47 -19.59
N THR A 286 22.58 17.74 -19.96
CA THR A 286 23.76 18.63 -20.01
C THR A 286 24.18 19.13 -18.64
N LEU A 287 23.24 19.35 -17.72
CA LEU A 287 23.52 19.79 -16.35
C LEU A 287 24.11 18.69 -15.47
N ASN A 288 23.68 17.43 -15.63
CA ASN A 288 24.18 16.29 -14.85
C ASN A 288 25.53 15.72 -15.34
N LYS A 289 26.20 16.40 -16.28
CA LYS A 289 27.53 16.02 -16.81
C LYS A 289 28.68 16.82 -16.18
N ARG A 290 28.41 17.62 -15.15
CA ARG A 290 29.40 18.29 -14.29
C ARG A 290 29.37 17.64 -12.92
#